data_AF-A0A357F1Y0-F1
#
_entry.id   AF-A0A357F1Y0-F1
#
_cell.length_a   1.000
_cell.length_b   1.000
_cell.length_c   1.000
_cell.angle_alpha   90.00
_cell.angle_beta   90.00
_cell.angle_gamma   90.00
#
_symmetry.space_group_name_H-M   'P 1'
#
loop_
_entity.id
_entity.type
_entity.pdbx_description
1 polymer ?
#
loop_
_entity_poly.entity_id
_entity_poly.type
_entity_poly.pdbx_seq_one_letter_code
_entity_poly.pdbx_strand_id
1 'polypeptide(L)'
;MFARRFAPLLFFLAAAAVSAGAQELVRPLAVKADDFVEIINKHGRVSVNAAAPSLGLSANPTPGFRAIAAAISQDEILVQAVGGKTKLTVAPASGEKRIDLVVHLPEGVKIRIQTAEGEITLRGQFKSVAAVTETGTVAAYLPPGQFEYEFLWTASRPRFMSEFPLENVKEKPGGKFLIKGKLEIKDDQAAGVAAAAQADGIGPLPAPEKIEGQGAVTSLSFTTARGIVLLNIPVAEVPSNLRERPLTRAAKAIVMGGDAALSDAIRRASPKYFSEFEKTLPRFRKAPGFAARESFPANFSSGERSVIVRVIDRGNRALSGLGAADFEVTENNLRRNIISVAPVASPINIVLVLDVSGSVDNYVNFIRKAARNFVETVEKGDRIAIVLFNDDVQVLSNFSSDKAVLSKSLDSFDAGGSTAYYDALGFVLSDTLQQLRGDRTAIVALTDGDDNRSFLPFESLFNTIDESGAIIYPLYVPSALIAATPQNDFNAAIDPLRSRYIALTSKAQGEGKRLAEISGGIYFPITRLSEIQKAYNDIVSQMRTAYRITYRTEGDGPAPRVRIRVARPNAFVQLFPQAER
;
A
#
# COMPACT_ATOMS: atom_id res chain seq x y z
N MET A 1 57.43 63.37 17.55
CA MET A 1 56.91 63.78 16.23
C MET A 1 57.38 62.76 15.21
N PHE A 2 56.56 61.78 14.84
CA PHE A 2 56.55 61.14 13.52
C PHE A 2 55.33 60.21 13.44
N ALA A 3 54.44 60.56 12.53
CA ALA A 3 53.21 59.85 12.24
C ALA A 3 53.50 58.60 11.39
N ARG A 4 52.78 57.50 11.64
CA ARG A 4 52.47 56.50 10.62
C ARG A 4 50.99 56.12 10.72
N ARG A 5 50.24 56.53 9.70
CA ARG A 5 48.83 56.23 9.46
C ARG A 5 48.71 54.74 9.08
N PHE A 6 47.91 53.99 9.81
CA PHE A 6 47.34 52.71 9.37
C PHE A 6 45.98 52.99 8.72
N ALA A 7 45.83 52.62 7.45
CA ALA A 7 44.54 52.57 6.75
C ALA A 7 44.00 51.13 6.80
N PRO A 8 42.68 50.91 7.04
CA PRO A 8 42.13 49.56 7.09
C PRO A 8 41.82 49.04 5.69
N LEU A 9 42.25 47.80 5.42
CA LEU A 9 41.92 47.06 4.20
C LEU A 9 40.53 46.41 4.38
N LEU A 10 39.58 46.81 3.54
CA LEU A 10 38.25 46.21 3.45
C LEU A 10 38.37 44.80 2.84
N PHE A 11 38.08 43.74 3.60
CA PHE A 11 37.92 42.38 3.07
C PHE A 11 36.46 42.20 2.62
N PHE A 12 36.23 42.15 1.31
CA PHE A 12 34.97 41.68 0.74
C PHE A 12 34.92 40.15 0.88
N LEU A 13 34.09 39.64 1.79
CA LEU A 13 33.76 38.22 1.89
C LEU A 13 32.67 37.92 0.86
N ALA A 14 33.04 37.35 -0.29
CA ALA A 14 32.08 36.81 -1.24
C ALA A 14 31.44 35.55 -0.64
N ALA A 15 30.19 35.66 -0.20
CA ALA A 15 29.37 34.52 0.17
C ALA A 15 28.97 33.77 -1.09
N ALA A 16 29.66 32.65 -1.38
CA ALA A 16 29.19 31.68 -2.37
C ALA A 16 27.96 30.96 -1.80
N ALA A 17 26.78 31.34 -2.26
CA ALA A 17 25.56 30.60 -2.03
C ALA A 17 25.65 29.25 -2.79
N VAL A 18 25.82 28.15 -2.06
CA VAL A 18 25.65 26.81 -2.61
C VAL A 18 24.15 26.57 -2.76
N SER A 19 23.62 26.74 -3.98
CA SER A 19 22.29 26.25 -4.32
C SER A 19 22.35 24.73 -4.44
N ALA A 20 21.87 24.01 -3.43
CA ALA A 20 21.59 22.58 -3.54
C ALA A 20 20.31 22.41 -4.39
N GLY A 21 20.44 22.55 -5.71
CA GLY A 21 19.38 22.23 -6.66
C GLY A 21 19.26 20.72 -6.82
N ALA A 22 18.03 20.20 -6.79
CA ALA A 22 17.75 18.80 -7.07
C ALA A 22 18.19 18.48 -8.50
N GLN A 23 19.14 17.55 -8.66
CA GLN A 23 19.77 17.29 -9.96
C GLN A 23 18.93 16.29 -10.77
N GLU A 24 18.38 16.75 -11.90
CA GLU A 24 17.75 15.93 -12.93
C GLU A 24 18.78 14.97 -13.54
N LEU A 25 18.41 13.70 -13.72
CA LEU A 25 19.26 12.71 -14.38
C LEU A 25 18.78 12.51 -15.83
N VAL A 26 19.63 12.84 -16.80
CA VAL A 26 19.36 12.61 -18.22
C VAL A 26 20.27 11.50 -18.76
N ARG A 27 19.71 10.53 -19.48
CA ARG A 27 20.46 9.43 -20.12
C ARG A 27 19.98 9.19 -21.56
N PRO A 28 20.87 8.96 -22.54
CA PRO A 28 20.46 8.54 -23.87
C PRO A 28 19.92 7.10 -23.83
N LEU A 29 18.98 6.78 -24.74
CA LEU A 29 18.44 5.43 -24.92
C LEU A 29 18.66 4.98 -26.36
N ALA A 30 19.27 3.80 -26.54
CA ALA A 30 19.44 3.18 -27.85
C ALA A 30 18.25 2.25 -28.14
N VAL A 31 17.15 2.82 -28.61
CA VAL A 31 15.90 2.12 -28.98
C VAL A 31 15.58 2.41 -30.43
N LYS A 32 15.15 1.40 -31.18
CA LYS A 32 14.71 1.51 -32.58
C LYS A 32 13.20 1.31 -32.69
N ALA A 33 12.62 1.66 -33.83
CA ALA A 33 11.27 1.23 -34.18
C ALA A 33 11.15 -0.31 -34.04
N ASP A 34 9.96 -0.82 -33.68
CA ASP A 34 9.67 -2.23 -33.40
C ASP A 34 10.30 -2.87 -32.14
N ASP A 35 11.25 -2.20 -31.48
CA ASP A 35 11.80 -2.66 -30.20
C ASP A 35 10.73 -2.68 -29.10
N PHE A 36 11.00 -3.47 -28.06
CA PHE A 36 10.15 -3.59 -26.88
C PHE A 36 10.78 -2.87 -25.69
N VAL A 37 10.03 -1.96 -25.07
CA VAL A 37 10.46 -1.22 -23.87
C VAL A 37 9.55 -1.52 -22.69
N GLU A 38 10.12 -2.05 -21.61
CA GLU A 38 9.44 -2.26 -20.32
C GLU A 38 9.88 -1.19 -19.32
N ILE A 39 8.95 -0.44 -18.74
CA ILE A 39 9.20 0.60 -17.74
C ILE A 39 8.49 0.21 -16.45
N ILE A 40 9.24 0.09 -15.35
CA ILE A 40 8.72 -0.19 -14.01
C ILE A 40 9.08 0.98 -13.10
N ASN A 41 8.07 1.76 -12.72
CA ASN A 41 8.19 2.85 -11.75
C ASN A 41 7.00 2.80 -10.79
N LYS A 42 7.16 2.06 -9.67
CA LYS A 42 6.05 1.79 -8.75
C LYS A 42 5.36 3.06 -8.24
N HIS A 43 6.14 4.09 -7.87
CA HIS A 43 5.63 5.23 -7.09
C HIS A 43 5.66 6.57 -7.83
N GLY A 44 6.47 6.68 -8.88
CA GLY A 44 6.62 7.90 -9.66
C GLY A 44 5.76 7.91 -10.92
N ARG A 45 5.56 9.11 -11.47
CA ARG A 45 4.90 9.28 -12.77
C ARG A 45 5.80 8.77 -13.88
N VAL A 46 5.18 8.34 -14.97
CA VAL A 46 5.86 7.94 -16.19
C VAL A 46 5.20 8.64 -17.37
N SER A 47 5.93 9.55 -18.00
CA SER A 47 5.54 10.17 -19.28
C SER A 47 6.34 9.54 -20.41
N VAL A 48 5.68 9.06 -21.46
CA VAL A 48 6.33 8.49 -22.65
C VAL A 48 5.91 9.27 -23.89
N ASN A 49 6.90 9.81 -24.60
CA ASN A 49 6.75 10.58 -25.82
C ASN A 49 7.36 9.80 -27.00
N ALA A 50 6.52 9.17 -27.82
CA ALA A 50 6.88 8.48 -29.06
C ALA A 50 6.70 9.39 -30.28
N ALA A 51 7.52 10.44 -30.35
CA ALA A 51 7.63 11.36 -31.49
C ALA A 51 8.86 12.30 -31.35
N ALA A 52 9.86 11.90 -30.56
CA ALA A 52 10.91 12.83 -30.12
C ALA A 52 12.10 12.85 -31.08
N PRO A 53 12.63 14.04 -31.45
CA PRO A 53 13.84 14.17 -32.29
C PRO A 53 15.12 13.69 -31.57
N SER A 54 15.07 13.58 -30.24
CA SER A 54 16.15 13.09 -29.38
C SER A 54 15.64 11.94 -28.50
N LEU A 55 16.31 10.79 -28.55
CA LEU A 55 16.00 9.61 -27.74
C LEU A 55 16.69 9.69 -26.40
N GLY A 56 15.95 9.50 -25.31
CA GLY A 56 16.51 9.60 -23.98
C GLY A 56 15.51 9.46 -22.84
N LEU A 57 16.04 9.43 -21.64
CA LEU A 57 15.34 9.34 -20.37
C LEU A 57 15.73 10.56 -19.54
N SER A 58 14.76 11.29 -19.04
CA SER A 58 14.92 12.25 -17.94
C SER A 58 14.25 11.69 -16.69
N ALA A 59 14.92 11.84 -15.54
CA ALA A 59 14.39 11.48 -14.25
C ALA A 59 14.48 12.65 -13.29
N ASN A 60 13.35 12.97 -12.66
CA ASN A 60 13.18 14.15 -11.81
C ASN A 60 12.81 13.74 -10.39
N PRO A 61 13.58 14.16 -9.37
CA PRO A 61 13.23 13.88 -7.99
C PRO A 61 12.04 14.76 -7.58
N THR A 62 11.00 14.15 -7.03
CA THR A 62 9.86 14.86 -6.46
C THR A 62 9.95 14.79 -4.92
N PRO A 63 9.89 15.92 -4.19
CA PRO A 63 10.01 15.92 -2.74
C PRO A 63 8.94 15.04 -2.05
N GLY A 64 9.38 14.20 -1.11
CA GLY A 64 8.54 13.45 -0.15
C GLY A 64 7.84 14.37 0.86
N PHE A 65 6.83 13.87 1.59
CA PHE A 65 6.26 14.60 2.73
C PHE A 65 7.34 14.70 3.81
N ARG A 66 7.99 15.88 3.90
CA ARG A 66 9.13 16.25 4.79
C ARG A 66 10.55 16.05 4.22
N ALA A 67 10.71 15.48 3.03
CA ALA A 67 12.03 15.31 2.42
C ALA A 67 12.42 16.48 1.53
N ILE A 68 13.67 16.95 1.64
CA ILE A 68 14.30 17.78 0.60
C ILE A 68 14.48 16.88 -0.63
N ALA A 69 14.27 17.39 -1.85
CA ALA A 69 14.51 16.62 -3.07
C ALA A 69 15.97 16.16 -3.12
N ALA A 70 16.21 14.90 -2.75
CA ALA A 70 17.54 14.29 -2.76
C ALA A 70 17.98 14.04 -4.21
N ALA A 71 19.24 14.32 -4.51
CA ALA A 71 19.83 14.07 -5.83
C ALA A 71 19.64 12.60 -6.25
N ILE A 72 19.40 12.35 -7.54
CA ILE A 72 19.22 11.00 -8.08
C ILE A 72 20.60 10.38 -8.37
N SER A 73 20.88 9.23 -7.76
CA SER A 73 22.04 8.40 -8.06
C SER A 73 21.81 7.57 -9.32
N GLN A 74 22.89 7.25 -10.03
CA GLN A 74 22.85 6.39 -11.22
C GLN A 74 22.28 5.00 -10.90
N ASP A 75 22.50 4.48 -9.68
CA ASP A 75 22.06 3.13 -9.30
C ASP A 75 20.54 3.03 -9.03
N GLU A 76 19.86 4.17 -8.87
CA GLU A 76 18.40 4.21 -8.63
C GLU A 76 17.58 4.01 -9.91
N ILE A 77 18.25 4.01 -11.07
CA ILE A 77 17.63 3.77 -12.38
C ILE A 77 18.42 2.69 -13.10
N LEU A 78 17.87 1.48 -13.12
CA LEU A 78 18.47 0.32 -13.75
C LEU A 78 17.96 0.22 -15.19
N VAL A 79 18.88 0.25 -16.17
CA VAL A 79 18.56 0.09 -17.60
C VAL A 79 19.28 -1.15 -18.12
N GLN A 80 18.53 -2.10 -18.64
CA GLN A 80 19.04 -3.35 -19.22
C GLN A 80 18.54 -3.48 -20.65
N ALA A 81 19.47 -3.50 -21.63
CA ALA A 81 19.13 -3.65 -23.05
C ALA A 81 19.72 -4.96 -23.60
N VAL A 82 18.86 -5.87 -24.07
CA VAL A 82 19.25 -7.15 -24.66
C VAL A 82 18.36 -7.47 -25.85
N GLY A 83 18.94 -7.58 -27.05
CA GLY A 83 18.26 -8.11 -28.24
C GLY A 83 16.96 -7.38 -28.61
N GLY A 84 16.99 -6.05 -28.72
CA GLY A 84 15.81 -5.22 -29.04
C GLY A 84 14.78 -5.11 -27.90
N LYS A 85 15.14 -5.55 -26.69
CA LYS A 85 14.34 -5.36 -25.47
C LYS A 85 15.09 -4.45 -24.51
N THR A 86 14.45 -3.38 -24.06
CA THR A 86 14.99 -2.47 -23.06
C THR A 86 14.11 -2.49 -21.83
N LYS A 87 14.67 -2.81 -20.67
CA LYS A 87 13.98 -2.78 -19.37
C LYS A 87 14.52 -1.64 -18.52
N LEU A 88 13.64 -0.74 -18.10
CA LEU A 88 13.91 0.37 -17.19
C LEU A 88 13.22 0.07 -15.85
N THR A 89 13.97 0.03 -14.77
CA THR A 89 13.44 -0.18 -13.41
C THR A 89 13.92 0.94 -12.50
N VAL A 90 12.97 1.62 -11.85
CA VAL A 90 13.26 2.64 -10.83
C VAL A 90 13.27 1.98 -9.45
N ALA A 91 14.37 2.13 -8.75
CA ALA A 91 14.58 1.63 -7.39
C ALA A 91 15.14 2.77 -6.53
N PRO A 92 14.27 3.63 -5.95
CA PRO A 92 14.73 4.75 -5.13
C PRO A 92 15.50 4.26 -3.90
N ALA A 93 16.51 5.02 -3.47
CA ALA A 93 17.34 4.69 -2.31
C ALA A 93 16.57 4.68 -0.98
N SER A 94 15.40 5.34 -0.92
CA SER A 94 14.50 5.38 0.23
C SER A 94 13.04 5.39 -0.22
N GLY A 95 12.14 4.80 0.56
CA GLY A 95 10.70 4.78 0.26
C GLY A 95 10.03 6.17 0.19
N GLU A 96 10.61 7.18 0.82
CA GLU A 96 10.13 8.58 0.79
C GLU A 96 10.53 9.34 -0.49
N LYS A 97 11.45 8.78 -1.29
CA LYS A 97 11.96 9.43 -2.50
C LYS A 97 11.15 8.99 -3.71
N ARG A 98 10.48 9.94 -4.33
CA ARG A 98 9.76 9.74 -5.59
C ARG A 98 10.61 10.20 -6.77
N ILE A 99 10.69 9.37 -7.81
CA ILE A 99 11.41 9.68 -9.05
C ILE A 99 10.41 9.62 -10.19
N ASP A 100 10.11 10.76 -10.81
CA ASP A 100 9.27 10.84 -11.99
C ASP A 100 10.12 10.63 -13.25
N LEU A 101 9.61 9.87 -14.22
CA LEU A 101 10.30 9.59 -15.47
C LEU A 101 9.63 10.29 -16.65
N VAL A 102 10.45 10.85 -17.53
CA VAL A 102 10.06 11.29 -18.88
C VAL A 102 10.92 10.52 -19.87
N VAL A 103 10.30 9.71 -20.73
CA VAL A 103 10.96 8.83 -21.69
C VAL A 103 10.62 9.26 -23.11
N HIS A 104 11.64 9.52 -23.90
CA HIS A 104 11.53 9.87 -25.31
C HIS A 104 11.96 8.68 -26.17
N LEU A 105 11.03 8.17 -26.98
CA LEU A 105 11.18 6.96 -27.81
C LEU A 105 10.89 7.28 -29.28
N PRO A 106 11.40 6.46 -30.23
CA PRO A 106 10.98 6.57 -31.62
C PRO A 106 9.54 6.09 -31.79
N GLU A 107 8.91 6.45 -32.91
CA GLU A 107 7.59 5.94 -33.29
C GLU A 107 7.62 4.43 -33.59
N GLY A 108 6.46 3.77 -33.45
CA GLY A 108 6.32 2.35 -33.78
C GLY A 108 6.95 1.38 -32.77
N VAL A 109 7.35 1.86 -31.60
CA VAL A 109 7.81 1.00 -30.50
C VAL A 109 6.67 0.25 -29.83
N LYS A 110 7.00 -0.88 -29.20
CA LYS A 110 6.09 -1.63 -28.32
C LYS A 110 6.47 -1.32 -26.87
N ILE A 111 5.51 -0.91 -26.06
CA ILE A 111 5.80 -0.51 -24.68
C ILE A 111 4.94 -1.27 -23.67
N ARG A 112 5.53 -1.54 -22.51
CA ARG A 112 4.85 -2.00 -21.29
C ARG A 112 5.26 -1.10 -20.13
N ILE A 113 4.29 -0.50 -19.46
CA ILE A 113 4.52 0.39 -18.32
C ILE A 113 3.81 -0.17 -17.10
N GLN A 114 4.49 -0.20 -15.95
CA GLN A 114 3.92 -0.62 -14.68
C GLN A 114 4.20 0.43 -13.59
N THR A 115 3.12 0.94 -13.01
CA THR A 115 3.12 1.76 -11.80
C THR A 115 2.19 1.14 -10.74
N ALA A 116 2.28 1.58 -9.49
CA ALA A 116 1.27 1.29 -8.47
C ALA A 116 0.29 2.47 -8.37
N GLU A 117 0.81 3.67 -8.12
CA GLU A 117 -0.02 4.88 -7.95
C GLU A 117 0.35 6.03 -8.90
N GLY A 118 1.51 5.94 -9.57
CA GLY A 118 1.98 6.98 -10.48
C GLY A 118 1.13 7.09 -11.73
N GLU A 119 0.87 8.33 -12.16
CA GLU A 119 0.25 8.63 -13.45
C GLU A 119 1.11 8.12 -14.61
N ILE A 120 0.46 7.55 -15.61
CA ILE A 120 1.06 7.13 -16.87
C ILE A 120 0.52 8.04 -17.97
N THR A 121 1.40 8.84 -18.57
CA THR A 121 1.06 9.72 -19.69
C THR A 121 1.70 9.17 -20.97
N LEU A 122 0.89 8.93 -22.00
CA LEU A 122 1.30 8.33 -23.26
C LEU A 122 1.05 9.30 -24.39
N ARG A 123 2.02 9.45 -25.29
CA ARG A 123 1.90 10.38 -26.41
C ARG A 123 2.61 9.89 -27.65
N GLY A 124 1.98 10.10 -28.80
CA GLY A 124 2.55 9.80 -30.10
C GLY A 124 2.16 8.42 -30.62
N GLN A 125 2.86 7.95 -31.66
CA GLN A 125 2.47 6.74 -32.37
C GLN A 125 3.25 5.51 -31.87
N PHE A 126 2.50 4.54 -31.36
CA PHE A 126 3.04 3.27 -30.86
C PHE A 126 2.58 2.12 -31.74
N LYS A 127 3.30 0.99 -31.70
CA LYS A 127 2.82 -0.26 -32.30
C LYS A 127 1.91 -1.03 -31.34
N SER A 128 2.26 -1.04 -30.06
CA SER A 128 1.40 -1.55 -28.99
C SER A 128 1.73 -0.92 -27.65
N VAL A 129 0.72 -0.68 -26.83
CA VAL A 129 0.88 -0.15 -25.48
C VAL A 129 0.20 -1.05 -24.46
N ALA A 130 0.92 -1.47 -23.44
CA ALA A 130 0.39 -2.11 -22.25
C ALA A 130 0.68 -1.23 -21.02
N ALA A 131 -0.34 -0.63 -20.41
CA ALA A 131 -0.20 0.18 -19.20
C ALA A 131 -0.89 -0.52 -18.02
N VAL A 132 -0.17 -0.70 -16.92
CA VAL A 132 -0.68 -1.35 -15.69
C VAL A 132 -0.47 -0.41 -14.51
N THR A 133 -1.55 -0.09 -13.79
CA THR A 133 -1.49 0.74 -12.58
C THR A 133 -2.49 0.26 -11.53
N GLU A 134 -2.29 0.50 -10.24
CA GLU A 134 -3.33 0.20 -9.24
C GLU A 134 -4.31 1.36 -9.12
N THR A 135 -3.83 2.52 -8.70
CA THR A 135 -4.65 3.71 -8.43
C THR A 135 -4.37 4.88 -9.37
N GLY A 136 -3.30 4.82 -10.16
CA GLY A 136 -2.86 5.91 -11.03
C GLY A 136 -3.80 6.19 -12.21
N THR A 137 -3.67 7.38 -12.79
CA THR A 137 -4.36 7.75 -14.03
C THR A 137 -3.54 7.31 -15.24
N VAL A 138 -4.18 6.74 -16.26
CA VAL A 138 -3.60 6.48 -17.58
C VAL A 138 -4.18 7.49 -18.55
N ALA A 139 -3.38 8.48 -18.96
CA ALA A 139 -3.76 9.46 -19.96
C ALA A 139 -3.04 9.17 -21.28
N ALA A 140 -3.80 8.96 -22.36
CA ALA A 140 -3.26 8.69 -23.68
C ALA A 140 -3.69 9.76 -24.69
N TYR A 141 -2.70 10.38 -25.31
CA TYR A 141 -2.82 11.38 -26.38
C TYR A 141 -2.46 10.71 -27.72
N LEU A 142 -3.48 10.18 -28.38
CA LEU A 142 -3.40 9.37 -29.58
C LEU A 142 -3.49 10.25 -30.84
N PRO A 143 -2.56 10.10 -31.80
CA PRO A 143 -2.63 10.75 -33.11
C PRO A 143 -3.72 10.10 -34.01
N PRO A 144 -3.99 10.67 -35.21
CA PRO A 144 -4.84 10.01 -36.21
C PRO A 144 -4.37 8.58 -36.49
N GLY A 145 -5.31 7.65 -36.64
CA GLY A 145 -5.00 6.24 -36.88
C GLY A 145 -6.08 5.27 -36.42
N GLN A 146 -5.79 3.97 -36.57
CA GLN A 146 -6.66 2.87 -36.17
C GLN A 146 -6.13 2.19 -34.90
N PHE A 147 -7.03 1.98 -33.93
CA PHE A 147 -6.71 1.45 -32.62
C PHE A 147 -7.63 0.30 -32.25
N GLU A 148 -7.05 -0.76 -31.68
CA GLU A 148 -7.77 -1.81 -30.96
C GLU A 148 -7.50 -1.62 -29.47
N TYR A 149 -8.56 -1.41 -28.69
CA TYR A 149 -8.41 -1.10 -27.27
C TYR A 149 -9.05 -2.16 -26.37
N GLU A 150 -8.41 -2.42 -25.24
CA GLU A 150 -8.89 -3.27 -24.15
C GLU A 150 -8.55 -2.62 -22.80
N PHE A 151 -9.57 -2.11 -22.11
CA PHE A 151 -9.43 -1.46 -20.81
C PHE A 151 -10.11 -2.28 -19.72
N LEU A 152 -9.34 -2.64 -18.69
CA LEU A 152 -9.77 -3.52 -17.62
C LEU A 152 -9.63 -2.82 -16.27
N TRP A 153 -10.75 -2.68 -15.55
CA TRP A 153 -10.75 -2.34 -14.13
C TRP A 153 -10.89 -3.61 -13.30
N THR A 154 -10.03 -3.80 -12.30
CA THR A 154 -10.01 -5.04 -11.51
C THR A 154 -10.60 -4.91 -10.11
N ALA A 155 -10.82 -3.70 -9.61
CA ALA A 155 -11.26 -3.46 -8.22
C ALA A 155 -12.21 -2.25 -8.08
N SER A 156 -12.66 -1.62 -9.16
CA SER A 156 -13.69 -0.56 -9.09
C SER A 156 -14.51 -0.52 -10.37
N ARG A 157 -15.69 0.12 -10.32
CA ARG A 157 -16.39 0.52 -11.53
C ARG A 157 -15.47 1.39 -12.42
N PRO A 158 -15.59 1.31 -13.75
CA PRO A 158 -14.74 2.09 -14.64
C PRO A 158 -14.91 3.58 -14.41
N ARG A 159 -13.78 4.26 -14.25
CA ARG A 159 -13.69 5.71 -14.28
C ARG A 159 -12.91 6.08 -15.53
N PHE A 160 -13.59 6.63 -16.52
CA PHE A 160 -12.94 7.00 -17.77
C PHE A 160 -13.60 8.21 -18.39
N MET A 161 -12.83 8.93 -19.20
CA MET A 161 -13.35 9.91 -20.15
C MET A 161 -12.61 9.73 -21.46
N SER A 162 -13.31 9.94 -22.56
CA SER A 162 -12.75 9.83 -23.90
C SER A 162 -13.39 10.89 -24.78
N GLU A 163 -12.57 11.58 -25.57
CA GLU A 163 -13.07 12.46 -26.63
C GLU A 163 -13.87 11.66 -27.68
N PHE A 164 -13.52 10.38 -27.84
CA PHE A 164 -14.15 9.47 -28.79
C PHE A 164 -15.16 8.54 -28.12
N PRO A 165 -16.21 8.12 -28.84
CA PRO A 165 -17.16 7.14 -28.32
C PRO A 165 -16.46 5.80 -28.06
N LEU A 166 -16.68 5.23 -26.87
CA LEU A 166 -16.22 3.91 -26.50
C LEU A 166 -17.39 2.94 -26.39
N GLU A 167 -17.08 1.65 -26.53
CA GLU A 167 -18.04 0.56 -26.36
C GLU A 167 -18.59 0.49 -24.93
N ASN A 168 -19.73 -0.18 -24.77
CA ASN A 168 -20.37 -0.32 -23.47
C ASN A 168 -19.51 -1.13 -22.48
N VAL A 169 -19.56 -0.73 -21.21
CA VAL A 169 -18.91 -1.44 -20.10
C VAL A 169 -19.52 -2.84 -19.95
N LYS A 170 -18.67 -3.86 -19.99
CA LYS A 170 -19.03 -5.25 -19.71
C LYS A 170 -18.54 -5.64 -18.32
N GLU A 171 -19.47 -5.87 -17.41
CA GLU A 171 -19.18 -6.45 -16.09
C GLU A 171 -18.73 -7.92 -16.24
N LYS A 172 -17.70 -8.31 -15.49
CA LYS A 172 -17.08 -9.64 -15.49
C LYS A 172 -17.08 -10.19 -14.06
N PRO A 173 -16.98 -11.53 -13.88
CA PRO A 173 -16.91 -12.13 -12.56
C PRO A 173 -15.80 -11.56 -11.68
N GLY A 174 -16.04 -11.49 -10.37
CA GLY A 174 -15.08 -10.96 -9.39
C GLY A 174 -14.90 -9.45 -9.43
N GLY A 175 -15.99 -8.70 -9.69
CA GLY A 175 -15.98 -7.23 -9.63
C GLY A 175 -15.16 -6.54 -10.72
N LYS A 176 -14.84 -7.25 -11.81
CA LYS A 176 -14.03 -6.72 -12.92
C LYS A 176 -14.90 -6.06 -13.98
N PHE A 177 -14.39 -5.04 -14.64
CA PHE A 177 -15.11 -4.32 -15.69
C PHE A 177 -14.24 -4.14 -16.92
N LEU A 178 -14.78 -4.47 -18.08
CA LEU A 178 -14.07 -4.49 -19.35
C LEU A 178 -14.72 -3.57 -20.37
N ILE A 179 -13.93 -2.72 -21.01
CA ILE A 179 -14.30 -1.97 -22.22
C ILE A 179 -13.36 -2.44 -23.33
N LYS A 180 -13.91 -2.95 -24.43
CA LYS A 180 -13.11 -3.45 -25.55
C LYS A 180 -13.77 -3.11 -26.87
N GLY A 181 -13.01 -2.60 -27.82
CA GLY A 181 -13.52 -2.22 -29.13
C GLY A 181 -12.43 -1.77 -30.08
N LYS A 182 -12.87 -1.14 -31.16
CA LYS A 182 -12.03 -0.51 -32.19
C LYS A 182 -12.32 0.98 -32.23
N LEU A 183 -11.30 1.78 -32.51
CA LEU A 183 -11.39 3.22 -32.63
C LEU A 183 -10.63 3.66 -33.88
N GLU A 184 -11.22 4.56 -34.66
CA GLU A 184 -10.57 5.21 -35.79
C GLU A 184 -10.61 6.72 -35.54
N ILE A 185 -9.43 7.34 -35.47
CA ILE A 185 -9.27 8.78 -35.28
C ILE A 185 -8.87 9.38 -36.62
N LYS A 186 -9.67 10.31 -37.12
CA LYS A 186 -9.43 11.01 -38.40
C LYS A 186 -8.58 12.27 -38.20
N ASP A 187 -7.94 12.72 -39.28
CA ASP A 187 -7.04 13.89 -39.26
C ASP A 187 -7.72 15.19 -38.80
N ASP A 188 -9.00 15.37 -39.14
CA ASP A 188 -9.82 16.52 -38.74
C ASP A 188 -10.20 16.52 -37.25
N GLN A 189 -10.18 15.35 -36.61
CA GLN A 189 -10.42 15.18 -35.18
C GLN A 189 -9.13 15.30 -34.34
N ALA A 190 -7.96 15.38 -34.97
CA ALA A 190 -6.67 15.44 -34.28
C ALA A 190 -6.27 16.85 -33.79
N ALA A 191 -7.00 17.89 -34.19
CA ALA A 191 -6.74 19.26 -33.75
C ALA A 191 -6.97 19.45 -32.23
N GLY A 192 -7.90 18.70 -31.63
CA GLY A 192 -8.16 18.68 -30.19
C GLY A 192 -6.99 18.10 -29.37
N VAL A 193 -6.25 17.15 -29.95
CA VAL A 193 -5.13 16.43 -29.32
C VAL A 193 -3.92 17.32 -29.09
N ALA A 194 -3.63 18.21 -30.05
CA ALA A 194 -2.56 19.20 -29.96
C ALA A 194 -2.82 20.21 -28.84
N ALA A 195 -4.06 20.71 -28.74
CA ALA A 195 -4.49 21.58 -27.65
C ALA A 195 -4.47 20.85 -26.30
N ALA A 196 -4.89 19.59 -26.28
CA ALA A 196 -4.98 18.80 -25.08
C ALA A 196 -3.61 18.49 -24.45
N ALA A 197 -2.62 18.15 -25.29
CA ALA A 197 -1.24 17.96 -24.85
C ALA A 197 -0.65 19.26 -24.29
N GLN A 198 -0.94 20.41 -24.92
CA GLN A 198 -0.39 21.70 -24.51
C GLN A 198 -0.94 22.20 -23.15
N ALA A 199 -2.18 21.85 -22.81
CA ALA A 199 -2.85 22.24 -21.57
C ALA A 199 -2.24 21.60 -20.30
N ASP A 200 -1.65 20.41 -20.39
CA ASP A 200 -1.01 19.73 -19.26
C ASP A 200 0.48 20.14 -19.08
N GLY A 201 0.92 21.24 -19.71
CA GLY A 201 2.30 21.73 -19.65
C GLY A 201 3.29 20.89 -20.46
N ILE A 202 2.77 20.04 -21.35
CA ILE A 202 3.55 19.16 -22.23
C ILE A 202 3.66 19.91 -23.57
N GLY A 203 4.88 20.31 -23.98
CA GLY A 203 5.11 21.12 -25.19
C GLY A 203 4.46 20.53 -26.46
N PRO A 204 4.24 21.31 -27.55
CA PRO A 204 3.33 20.99 -28.66
C PRO A 204 3.60 19.64 -29.35
N LEU A 205 2.54 18.98 -29.85
CA LEU A 205 2.67 17.71 -30.60
C LEU A 205 3.47 18.03 -31.86
N PRO A 206 4.57 17.30 -32.15
CA PRO A 206 5.17 17.42 -33.46
C PRO A 206 4.08 17.13 -34.49
N ALA A 207 3.99 17.98 -35.51
CA ALA A 207 3.06 17.75 -36.61
C ALA A 207 3.29 16.33 -37.14
N PRO A 208 2.23 15.55 -37.42
CA PRO A 208 2.40 14.22 -37.98
C PRO A 208 3.20 14.36 -39.28
N GLU A 209 4.47 13.98 -39.27
CA GLU A 209 5.15 13.67 -40.52
C GLU A 209 4.36 12.52 -41.13
N LYS A 210 3.98 12.66 -42.40
CA LYS A 210 3.21 11.63 -43.11
C LYS A 210 4.02 10.33 -43.09
N ILE A 211 3.70 9.44 -42.15
CA ILE A 211 4.26 8.10 -42.15
C ILE A 211 3.68 7.38 -43.37
N GLU A 212 4.55 6.93 -44.27
CA GLU A 212 4.20 5.94 -45.29
C GLU A 212 3.81 4.64 -44.59
N GLY A 213 2.51 4.47 -44.35
CA GLY A 213 1.99 3.32 -43.60
C GLY A 213 0.60 3.54 -43.01
N GLN A 214 -0.29 4.26 -43.72
CA GLN A 214 -1.72 4.33 -43.39
C GLN A 214 -2.32 2.91 -43.48
N GLY A 215 -2.40 2.20 -42.34
CA GLY A 215 -3.01 0.86 -42.27
C GLY A 215 -2.61 -0.03 -41.10
N ALA A 216 -1.61 0.33 -40.29
CA ALA A 216 -1.23 -0.47 -39.12
C ALA A 216 -2.12 -0.18 -37.91
N VAL A 217 -2.84 -1.18 -37.42
CA VAL A 217 -3.68 -1.09 -36.22
C VAL A 217 -2.80 -1.11 -34.97
N THR A 218 -2.95 -0.09 -34.11
CA THR A 218 -2.25 0.02 -32.83
C THR A 218 -3.04 -0.66 -31.72
N SER A 219 -2.40 -1.53 -30.93
CA SER A 219 -3.06 -2.17 -29.79
C SER A 219 -2.87 -1.37 -28.49
N LEU A 220 -3.95 -1.08 -27.77
CA LEU A 220 -3.96 -0.40 -26.47
C LEU A 220 -4.53 -1.33 -25.41
N SER A 221 -3.74 -1.70 -24.42
CA SER A 221 -4.17 -2.53 -23.28
C SER A 221 -3.90 -1.80 -21.98
N PHE A 222 -4.96 -1.29 -21.33
CA PHE A 222 -4.83 -0.59 -20.05
C PHE A 222 -5.49 -1.43 -18.96
N THR A 223 -4.73 -1.78 -17.93
CA THR A 223 -5.25 -2.48 -16.76
C THR A 223 -5.06 -1.59 -15.54
N THR A 224 -6.16 -1.30 -14.84
CA THR A 224 -6.10 -0.59 -13.59
C THR A 224 -6.90 -1.26 -12.48
N ALA A 225 -6.48 -1.15 -11.21
CA ALA A 225 -7.32 -1.63 -10.12
C ALA A 225 -8.49 -0.66 -9.91
N ARG A 226 -8.18 0.62 -9.69
CA ARG A 226 -9.13 1.67 -9.32
C ARG A 226 -8.91 2.97 -10.08
N GLY A 227 -7.86 3.09 -10.89
CA GLY A 227 -7.45 4.30 -11.58
C GLY A 227 -8.42 4.81 -12.64
N ILE A 228 -7.97 5.83 -13.37
CA ILE A 228 -8.78 6.53 -14.39
C ILE A 228 -8.13 6.33 -15.75
N VAL A 229 -8.93 6.11 -16.79
CA VAL A 229 -8.45 6.10 -18.18
C VAL A 229 -8.95 7.35 -18.90
N LEU A 230 -8.03 8.11 -19.49
CA LEU A 230 -8.32 9.31 -20.26
C LEU A 230 -7.80 9.12 -21.69
N LEU A 231 -8.67 9.32 -22.69
CA LEU A 231 -8.29 9.31 -24.10
C LEU A 231 -8.50 10.70 -24.70
N ASN A 232 -7.40 11.33 -25.10
CA ASN A 232 -7.34 12.66 -25.73
C ASN A 232 -8.03 13.77 -24.93
N ILE A 233 -8.14 13.60 -23.61
CA ILE A 233 -8.69 14.61 -22.70
C ILE A 233 -7.58 15.06 -21.76
N PRO A 234 -7.32 16.37 -21.64
CA PRO A 234 -6.35 16.91 -20.68
C PRO A 234 -6.68 16.47 -19.27
N VAL A 235 -5.67 16.09 -18.50
CA VAL A 235 -5.87 15.79 -17.08
C VAL A 235 -6.50 17.00 -16.40
N ALA A 236 -6.08 18.23 -16.76
CA ALA A 236 -6.61 19.49 -16.24
C ALA A 236 -8.13 19.69 -16.43
N GLU A 237 -8.74 19.17 -17.49
CA GLU A 237 -10.17 19.37 -17.82
C GLU A 237 -11.09 18.34 -17.16
N VAL A 238 -10.54 17.23 -16.67
CA VAL A 238 -11.33 16.17 -16.05
C VAL A 238 -12.02 16.70 -14.78
N PRO A 239 -13.34 16.54 -14.59
CA PRO A 239 -14.01 16.95 -13.37
C PRO A 239 -13.33 16.40 -12.10
N SER A 240 -13.18 17.24 -11.07
CA SER A 240 -12.41 16.86 -9.87
C SER A 240 -13.00 15.66 -9.13
N ASN A 241 -14.31 15.45 -9.22
CA ASN A 241 -15.01 14.28 -8.67
C ASN A 241 -14.65 12.96 -9.36
N LEU A 242 -14.17 13.01 -10.62
CA LEU A 242 -13.66 11.84 -11.31
C LEU A 242 -12.22 11.56 -10.90
N ARG A 243 -11.40 12.62 -10.74
CA ARG A 243 -9.97 12.57 -10.41
C ARG A 243 -9.67 12.22 -8.95
N GLU A 244 -10.27 12.96 -8.04
CA GLU A 244 -9.90 12.99 -6.64
C GLU A 244 -11.15 12.97 -5.75
N ARG A 245 -10.98 12.51 -4.52
CA ARG A 245 -12.06 12.49 -3.54
C ARG A 245 -11.62 13.14 -2.23
N PRO A 246 -12.54 13.75 -1.47
CA PRO A 246 -12.24 14.30 -0.16
C PRO A 246 -11.60 13.26 0.75
N LEU A 247 -10.62 13.67 1.54
CA LEU A 247 -9.98 12.79 2.52
C LEU A 247 -11.00 12.29 3.55
N THR A 248 -10.97 10.98 3.78
CA THR A 248 -11.73 10.28 4.81
C THR A 248 -11.19 10.61 6.21
N ARG A 249 -11.93 10.24 7.27
CA ARG A 249 -11.45 10.34 8.64
C ARG A 249 -10.21 9.47 8.85
N ALA A 250 -10.18 8.27 8.29
CA ALA A 250 -8.98 7.42 8.27
C ALA A 250 -7.77 8.15 7.67
N ALA A 251 -7.92 8.68 6.46
CA ALA A 251 -6.84 9.37 5.77
C ALA A 251 -6.34 10.60 6.53
N LYS A 252 -7.26 11.41 7.07
CA LYS A 252 -6.90 12.58 7.89
C LYS A 252 -6.16 12.17 9.17
N ALA A 253 -6.60 11.13 9.85
CA ALA A 253 -5.97 10.62 11.06
C ALA A 253 -4.55 10.08 10.79
N ILE A 254 -4.36 9.32 9.72
CA ILE A 254 -3.04 8.86 9.27
C ILE A 254 -2.09 10.04 9.04
N VAL A 255 -2.56 11.08 8.33
CA VAL A 255 -1.76 12.28 8.04
C VAL A 255 -1.41 13.05 9.32
N MET A 256 -2.35 13.15 10.27
CA MET A 256 -2.10 13.76 11.58
C MET A 256 -1.17 12.92 12.46
N GLY A 257 -1.25 11.59 12.38
CA GLY A 257 -0.42 10.64 13.12
C GLY A 257 1.05 10.68 12.71
N GLY A 258 1.34 11.24 11.53
CA GLY A 258 2.70 11.54 11.09
C GLY A 258 3.46 10.34 10.51
N ASP A 259 2.77 9.26 10.16
CA ASP A 259 3.35 8.15 9.40
C ASP A 259 3.67 8.65 7.98
N ALA A 260 4.96 8.83 7.68
CA ALA A 260 5.40 9.44 6.44
C ALA A 260 5.02 8.60 5.21
N ALA A 261 5.17 7.28 5.29
CA ALA A 261 4.91 6.38 4.18
C ALA A 261 3.42 6.35 3.81
N LEU A 262 2.55 6.21 4.81
CA LEU A 262 1.10 6.22 4.59
C LEU A 262 0.60 7.61 4.18
N SER A 263 1.13 8.67 4.78
CA SER A 263 0.80 10.06 4.40
C SER A 263 1.18 10.35 2.95
N ASP A 264 2.34 9.88 2.51
CA ASP A 264 2.79 10.03 1.12
C ASP A 264 1.91 9.26 0.13
N ALA A 265 1.47 8.05 0.48
CA ALA A 265 0.51 7.30 -0.33
C ALA A 265 -0.83 8.06 -0.47
N ILE A 266 -1.34 8.64 0.62
CA ILE A 266 -2.57 9.47 0.58
C ILE A 266 -2.36 10.72 -0.28
N ARG A 267 -1.22 11.40 -0.12
CA ARG A 267 -0.85 12.58 -0.93
C ARG A 267 -0.81 12.26 -2.41
N ARG A 268 -0.27 11.09 -2.79
CA ARG A 268 -0.21 10.64 -4.19
C ARG A 268 -1.61 10.31 -4.73
N ALA A 269 -2.48 9.72 -3.91
CA ALA A 269 -3.84 9.36 -4.31
C ALA A 269 -4.81 10.56 -4.39
N SER A 270 -4.59 11.63 -3.62
CA SER A 270 -5.49 12.81 -3.56
C SER A 270 -4.75 14.13 -3.27
N PRO A 271 -3.89 14.60 -4.19
CA PRO A 271 -2.94 15.68 -3.93
C PRO A 271 -3.61 17.02 -3.61
N LYS A 272 -4.74 17.37 -4.24
CA LYS A 272 -5.44 18.63 -3.97
C LYS A 272 -6.01 18.64 -2.54
N TYR A 273 -6.79 17.62 -2.19
CA TYR A 273 -7.43 17.53 -0.88
C TYR A 273 -6.40 17.34 0.24
N PHE A 274 -5.30 16.65 -0.05
CA PHE A 274 -4.15 16.60 0.85
C PHE A 274 -3.57 17.98 1.08
N SER A 275 -3.26 18.73 0.02
CA SER A 275 -2.67 20.08 0.13
C SER A 275 -3.60 21.08 0.83
N GLU A 276 -4.92 20.96 0.63
CA GLU A 276 -5.92 21.75 1.36
C GLU A 276 -5.95 21.40 2.85
N PHE A 277 -5.92 20.11 3.19
CA PHE A 277 -5.88 19.66 4.58
C PHE A 277 -4.56 20.01 5.28
N GLU A 278 -3.43 19.88 4.60
CA GLU A 278 -2.11 20.24 5.13
C GLU A 278 -2.05 21.70 5.61
N LYS A 279 -2.73 22.61 4.89
CA LYS A 279 -2.84 24.02 5.28
C LYS A 279 -3.62 24.24 6.57
N THR A 280 -4.51 23.31 6.95
CA THR A 280 -5.29 23.39 8.19
C THR A 280 -4.58 22.73 9.37
N LEU A 281 -3.56 21.90 9.12
CA LEU A 281 -2.79 21.27 10.18
C LEU A 281 -2.05 22.35 10.99
N PRO A 282 -2.01 22.21 12.33
CA PRO A 282 -1.19 23.09 13.15
C PRO A 282 0.26 22.99 12.67
N ARG A 283 0.90 24.14 12.45
CA ARG A 283 2.35 24.18 12.15
C ARG A 283 3.04 23.43 13.28
N PHE A 284 3.65 22.28 12.97
CA PHE A 284 4.44 21.54 13.94
C PHE A 284 5.45 22.53 14.55
N ARG A 285 5.27 22.87 15.83
CA ARG A 285 6.40 23.36 16.61
C ARG A 285 7.41 22.23 16.49
N LYS A 286 8.59 22.52 15.92
CA LYS A 286 9.75 21.64 16.05
C LYS A 286 9.72 21.13 17.49
N ALA A 287 9.60 19.83 17.69
CA ALA A 287 9.75 19.25 19.01
C ALA A 287 10.99 19.90 19.64
N PRO A 288 10.97 20.27 20.94
CA PRO A 288 12.17 20.78 21.59
C PRO A 288 13.31 19.85 21.19
N GLY A 289 14.34 20.42 20.56
CA GLY A 289 15.50 19.67 20.12
C GLY A 289 16.01 18.86 21.30
N PHE A 290 16.63 17.72 21.03
CA PHE A 290 17.25 16.91 22.07
C PHE A 290 18.14 17.83 22.94
N ALA A 291 17.64 18.26 24.10
CA ALA A 291 18.51 18.42 25.23
C ALA A 291 19.16 17.05 25.36
N ALA A 292 20.50 17.01 25.32
CA ALA A 292 21.25 15.79 25.52
C ALA A 292 20.55 15.03 26.64
N ARG A 293 19.95 13.89 26.28
CA ARG A 293 19.24 13.05 27.22
C ARG A 293 20.27 12.78 28.29
N GLU A 294 20.05 13.27 29.52
CA GLU A 294 20.82 12.76 30.64
C GLU A 294 20.68 11.25 30.52
N SER A 295 21.80 10.60 30.26
CA SER A 295 21.89 9.16 30.23
C SER A 295 21.43 8.71 31.60
N PHE A 296 20.15 8.35 31.71
CA PHE A 296 19.73 7.47 32.79
C PHE A 296 20.67 6.27 32.67
N PRO A 297 21.42 5.90 33.71
CA PRO A 297 22.15 4.65 33.69
C PRO A 297 21.12 3.59 33.40
N ALA A 298 21.17 3.02 32.19
CA ALA A 298 20.47 1.80 31.91
C ALA A 298 21.13 0.80 32.84
N ASN A 299 20.50 0.57 33.99
CA ASN A 299 20.75 -0.61 34.79
C ASN A 299 20.23 -1.80 33.97
N PHE A 300 20.91 -2.11 32.87
CA PHE A 300 20.97 -3.47 32.39
C PHE A 300 21.65 -4.23 33.51
N SER A 301 20.88 -5.05 34.23
CA SER A 301 21.46 -6.06 35.09
C SER A 301 22.42 -6.87 34.23
N SER A 302 23.71 -6.70 34.50
CA SER A 302 24.81 -7.37 33.84
C SER A 302 24.52 -8.87 33.71
N GLY A 303 24.46 -9.35 32.47
CA GLY A 303 24.52 -10.78 32.15
C GLY A 303 23.24 -11.47 31.67
N GLU A 304 22.07 -10.82 31.62
CA GLU A 304 20.82 -11.50 31.20
C GLU A 304 20.06 -10.75 30.11
N ARG A 305 19.49 -11.50 29.16
CA ARG A 305 18.61 -10.99 28.09
C ARG A 305 17.33 -11.82 28.01
N SER A 306 16.21 -11.16 27.73
CA SER A 306 14.92 -11.83 27.51
C SER A 306 14.42 -11.60 26.09
N VAL A 307 13.83 -12.65 25.52
CA VAL A 307 13.23 -12.65 24.19
C VAL A 307 11.86 -13.32 24.28
N ILE A 308 10.87 -12.78 23.58
CA ILE A 308 9.54 -13.37 23.53
C ILE A 308 9.42 -14.16 22.24
N VAL A 309 8.98 -15.41 22.36
CA VAL A 309 8.76 -16.32 21.24
C VAL A 309 7.36 -16.89 21.25
N ARG A 310 6.87 -17.26 20.08
CA ARG A 310 5.73 -18.15 19.90
C ARG A 310 6.21 -19.49 19.35
N VAL A 311 5.56 -20.58 19.75
CA VAL A 311 5.85 -21.92 19.24
C VAL A 311 4.61 -22.50 18.60
N ILE A 312 4.74 -22.97 17.36
CA ILE A 312 3.65 -23.55 16.56
C ILE A 312 4.03 -24.92 15.99
N ASP A 313 3.04 -25.76 15.71
CA ASP A 313 3.21 -27.01 14.96
C ASP A 313 3.09 -26.79 13.44
N ARG A 314 3.29 -27.87 12.65
CA ARG A 314 3.07 -27.87 11.18
C ARG A 314 1.66 -27.46 10.75
N GLY A 315 0.68 -27.61 11.62
CA GLY A 315 -0.71 -27.21 11.40
C GLY A 315 -1.00 -25.78 11.87
N ASN A 316 0.03 -24.97 12.14
CA ASN A 316 -0.08 -23.61 12.67
C ASN A 316 -0.79 -23.52 14.03
N ARG A 317 -0.85 -24.64 14.78
CA ARG A 317 -1.42 -24.66 16.13
C ARG A 317 -0.38 -24.29 17.15
N ALA A 318 -0.77 -23.42 18.06
CA ALA A 318 -0.01 -23.01 19.21
C ALA A 318 0.33 -24.18 20.15
N LEU A 319 1.59 -24.28 20.56
CA LEU A 319 2.06 -25.31 21.51
C LEU A 319 2.20 -24.72 22.91
N SER A 320 1.36 -25.19 23.84
CA SER A 320 1.39 -24.83 25.27
C SER A 320 2.27 -25.78 26.10
N GLY A 321 2.64 -25.37 27.31
CA GLY A 321 3.31 -26.23 28.30
C GLY A 321 4.79 -26.51 28.03
N LEU A 322 5.47 -25.67 27.25
CA LEU A 322 6.90 -25.80 26.98
C LEU A 322 7.74 -25.21 28.12
N GLY A 323 8.83 -25.91 28.47
CA GLY A 323 9.79 -25.50 29.49
C GLY A 323 11.19 -25.26 28.92
N ALA A 324 12.15 -24.90 29.77
CA ALA A 324 13.52 -24.56 29.33
C ALA A 324 14.22 -25.69 28.55
N ALA A 325 13.94 -26.95 28.88
CA ALA A 325 14.50 -28.11 28.17
C ALA A 325 14.01 -28.26 26.73
N ASP A 326 12.88 -27.64 26.38
CA ASP A 326 12.34 -27.66 25.02
C ASP A 326 13.01 -26.61 24.11
N PHE A 327 13.96 -25.80 24.60
CA PHE A 327 14.55 -24.71 23.82
C PHE A 327 16.07 -24.75 23.75
N GLU A 328 16.60 -24.25 22.63
CA GLU A 328 18.01 -23.94 22.45
C GLU A 328 18.17 -22.50 21.98
N VAL A 329 18.97 -21.70 22.69
CA VAL A 329 19.29 -20.31 22.33
C VAL A 329 20.74 -20.24 21.86
N THR A 330 20.95 -19.60 20.71
CA THR A 330 22.27 -19.23 20.21
C THR A 330 22.34 -17.73 19.93
N GLU A 331 23.40 -17.09 20.37
CA GLU A 331 23.67 -15.67 20.18
C GLU A 331 25.00 -15.54 19.44
N ASN A 332 25.01 -14.92 18.25
CA ASN A 332 26.18 -14.88 17.37
C ASN A 332 26.78 -16.27 17.09
N ASN A 333 25.89 -17.27 16.92
CA ASN A 333 26.21 -18.69 16.75
C ASN A 333 26.82 -19.40 17.98
N LEU A 334 26.92 -18.75 19.13
CA LEU A 334 27.36 -19.37 20.38
C LEU A 334 26.15 -19.79 21.23
N ARG A 335 26.16 -21.02 21.75
CA ARG A 335 25.08 -21.53 22.61
C ARG A 335 25.05 -20.74 23.93
N ARG A 336 23.86 -20.30 24.33
CA ARG A 336 23.64 -19.58 25.58
C ARG A 336 22.87 -20.41 26.59
N ASN A 337 23.19 -20.20 27.86
CA ASN A 337 22.49 -20.85 28.95
C ASN A 337 21.11 -20.21 29.14
N ILE A 338 20.04 -21.00 29.03
CA ILE A 338 18.68 -20.55 29.30
C ILE A 338 18.47 -20.55 30.80
N ILE A 339 18.09 -19.40 31.33
CA ILE A 339 17.86 -19.17 32.76
C ILE A 339 16.42 -19.53 33.10
N SER A 340 15.46 -19.08 32.29
CA SER A 340 14.05 -19.35 32.51
C SER A 340 13.26 -19.33 31.21
N VAL A 341 12.21 -20.15 31.16
CA VAL A 341 11.15 -20.06 30.15
C VAL A 341 9.83 -19.98 30.88
N ALA A 342 9.07 -18.92 30.62
CA ALA A 342 7.78 -18.69 31.27
C ALA A 342 6.73 -18.23 30.24
N PRO A 343 5.46 -18.67 30.36
CA PRO A 343 4.37 -18.10 29.59
C PRO A 343 4.24 -16.59 29.83
N VAL A 344 3.90 -15.84 28.79
CA VAL A 344 3.67 -14.39 28.91
C VAL A 344 2.22 -14.16 29.35
N ALA A 345 2.06 -13.76 30.63
CA ALA A 345 0.75 -13.54 31.26
C ALA A 345 0.20 -12.11 31.07
N SER A 346 0.84 -11.24 30.29
CA SER A 346 0.36 -9.86 30.13
C SER A 346 -0.92 -9.80 29.29
N PRO A 347 -1.87 -8.91 29.62
CA PRO A 347 -3.05 -8.65 28.81
C PRO A 347 -2.73 -8.29 27.37
N ILE A 348 -3.71 -8.50 26.49
CA ILE A 348 -3.57 -8.26 25.06
C ILE A 348 -4.53 -7.14 24.66
N ASN A 349 -4.01 -6.22 23.85
CA ASN A 349 -4.77 -5.14 23.26
C ASN A 349 -5.22 -5.58 21.86
N ILE A 350 -6.50 -5.84 21.70
CA ILE A 350 -7.05 -6.38 20.44
C ILE A 350 -7.89 -5.30 19.76
N VAL A 351 -7.65 -5.07 18.48
CA VAL A 351 -8.54 -4.26 17.65
C VAL A 351 -9.35 -5.21 16.77
N LEU A 352 -10.64 -5.26 17.01
CA LEU A 352 -11.58 -5.99 16.16
C LEU A 352 -12.02 -5.04 15.03
N VAL A 353 -11.58 -5.34 13.81
CA VAL A 353 -11.86 -4.56 12.61
C VAL A 353 -12.97 -5.28 11.83
N LEU A 354 -14.12 -4.64 11.68
CA LEU A 354 -15.32 -5.22 11.10
C LEU A 354 -15.69 -4.52 9.80
N ASP A 355 -15.82 -5.29 8.73
CA ASP A 355 -16.35 -4.83 7.46
C ASP A 355 -17.86 -4.63 7.56
N VAL A 356 -18.33 -3.43 7.24
CA VAL A 356 -19.75 -3.07 7.15
C VAL A 356 -20.06 -2.46 5.78
N SER A 357 -19.35 -2.88 4.74
CA SER A 357 -19.59 -2.45 3.36
C SER A 357 -20.84 -3.07 2.74
N GLY A 358 -21.26 -2.56 1.58
CA GLY A 358 -22.46 -3.04 0.89
C GLY A 358 -22.39 -4.52 0.47
N SER A 359 -21.21 -5.13 0.38
CA SER A 359 -21.08 -6.56 0.06
C SER A 359 -21.59 -7.46 1.19
N VAL A 360 -21.70 -6.94 2.41
CA VAL A 360 -22.14 -7.67 3.60
C VAL A 360 -23.51 -7.21 4.14
N ASP A 361 -24.24 -6.37 3.40
CA ASP A 361 -25.49 -5.73 3.84
C ASP A 361 -26.55 -6.72 4.38
N ASN A 362 -26.80 -7.78 3.61
CA ASN A 362 -27.74 -8.84 4.01
C ASN A 362 -27.27 -9.68 5.23
N TYR A 363 -26.08 -9.39 5.79
CA TYR A 363 -25.37 -10.21 6.78
C TYR A 363 -24.85 -9.43 7.98
N VAL A 364 -25.25 -8.16 8.10
CA VAL A 364 -24.92 -7.31 9.25
C VAL A 364 -25.25 -8.00 10.57
N ASN A 365 -26.41 -8.65 10.67
CA ASN A 365 -26.82 -9.37 11.87
C ASN A 365 -25.87 -10.53 12.21
N PHE A 366 -25.34 -11.20 11.19
CA PHE A 366 -24.35 -12.26 11.37
C PHE A 366 -23.02 -11.69 11.84
N ILE A 367 -22.53 -10.62 11.22
CA ILE A 367 -21.29 -9.92 11.62
C ILE A 367 -21.39 -9.45 13.06
N ARG A 368 -22.52 -8.84 13.44
CA ARG A 368 -22.83 -8.43 14.81
C ARG A 368 -22.74 -9.60 15.78
N LYS A 369 -23.35 -10.74 15.45
CA LYS A 369 -23.31 -11.96 16.27
C LYS A 369 -21.88 -12.52 16.37
N ALA A 370 -21.14 -12.56 15.28
CA ALA A 370 -19.76 -13.03 15.26
C ALA A 370 -18.85 -12.14 16.12
N ALA A 371 -19.00 -10.82 16.03
CA ALA A 371 -18.27 -9.87 16.86
C ALA A 371 -18.58 -10.05 18.36
N ARG A 372 -19.86 -10.23 18.73
CA ARG A 372 -20.26 -10.54 20.12
C ARG A 372 -19.61 -11.82 20.61
N ASN A 373 -19.65 -12.88 19.81
CA ASN A 373 -19.02 -14.15 20.16
C ASN A 373 -17.51 -13.98 20.39
N PHE A 374 -16.82 -13.17 19.59
CA PHE A 374 -15.40 -12.88 19.81
C PHE A 374 -15.17 -12.16 21.15
N VAL A 375 -15.95 -11.13 21.46
CA VAL A 375 -15.89 -10.43 22.76
C VAL A 375 -16.09 -11.39 23.94
N GLU A 376 -16.95 -12.41 23.80
CA GLU A 376 -17.13 -13.42 24.84
C GLU A 376 -15.95 -14.39 24.97
N THR A 377 -15.20 -14.65 23.90
CA THR A 377 -14.05 -15.57 23.92
C THR A 377 -12.79 -15.02 24.59
N VAL A 378 -12.64 -13.69 24.73
CA VAL A 378 -11.44 -13.11 25.36
C VAL A 378 -11.45 -13.24 26.88
N GLU A 379 -10.28 -13.32 27.50
CA GLU A 379 -10.15 -13.53 28.94
C GLU A 379 -10.30 -12.23 29.74
N LYS A 380 -10.47 -12.38 31.05
CA LYS A 380 -10.55 -11.24 31.98
C LYS A 380 -9.20 -10.50 32.00
N GLY A 381 -9.20 -9.26 31.53
CA GLY A 381 -8.03 -8.37 31.50
C GLY A 381 -7.63 -7.93 30.11
N ASP A 382 -8.00 -8.68 29.06
CA ASP A 382 -7.82 -8.24 27.68
C ASP A 382 -8.66 -6.99 27.40
N ARG A 383 -8.14 -6.13 26.53
CA ARG A 383 -8.83 -4.92 26.11
C ARG A 383 -9.15 -5.02 24.64
N ILE A 384 -10.40 -4.82 24.26
CA ILE A 384 -10.84 -4.77 22.86
C ILE A 384 -11.20 -3.34 22.49
N ALA A 385 -10.71 -2.87 21.34
CA ALA A 385 -11.29 -1.76 20.60
C ALA A 385 -12.05 -2.32 19.40
N ILE A 386 -13.17 -1.70 19.02
CA ILE A 386 -13.99 -2.12 17.87
C ILE A 386 -13.98 -0.99 16.84
N VAL A 387 -13.51 -1.30 15.64
CA VAL A 387 -13.44 -0.37 14.51
C VAL A 387 -14.25 -0.96 13.37
N LEU A 388 -15.25 -0.23 12.89
CA LEU A 388 -16.00 -0.56 11.70
C LEU A 388 -15.36 0.12 10.49
N PHE A 389 -15.52 -0.45 9.30
CA PHE A 389 -15.15 0.24 8.06
C PHE A 389 -16.08 -0.07 6.90
N ASN A 390 -16.29 0.95 6.06
CA ASN A 390 -16.89 0.87 4.74
C ASN A 390 -16.20 1.87 3.80
N ASP A 391 -16.84 2.99 3.43
CA ASP A 391 -16.19 4.12 2.76
C ASP A 391 -15.19 4.86 3.67
N ASP A 392 -15.35 4.73 4.99
CA ASP A 392 -14.50 5.34 6.01
C ASP A 392 -14.48 4.46 7.28
N VAL A 393 -13.61 4.77 8.24
CA VAL A 393 -13.47 4.03 9.51
C VAL A 393 -14.35 4.63 10.59
N GLN A 394 -15.01 3.84 11.44
CA GLN A 394 -15.71 4.33 12.64
C GLN A 394 -15.24 3.57 13.87
N VAL A 395 -14.68 4.30 14.85
CA VAL A 395 -14.38 3.70 16.16
C VAL A 395 -15.68 3.57 16.93
N LEU A 396 -16.19 2.34 17.03
CA LEU A 396 -17.44 2.03 17.73
C LEU A 396 -17.22 1.92 19.23
N SER A 397 -16.05 1.43 19.63
CA SER A 397 -15.59 1.41 21.02
C SER A 397 -14.08 1.57 21.09
N ASN A 398 -13.60 2.44 21.97
CA ASN A 398 -12.20 2.46 22.41
C ASN A 398 -11.87 1.19 23.21
N PHE A 399 -10.58 0.99 23.51
CA PHE A 399 -10.10 -0.14 24.32
C PHE A 399 -10.84 -0.26 25.65
N SER A 400 -11.56 -1.37 25.82
CA SER A 400 -12.29 -1.71 27.03
C SER A 400 -12.14 -3.19 27.36
N SER A 401 -12.10 -3.53 28.64
CA SER A 401 -12.23 -4.91 29.14
C SER A 401 -13.65 -5.25 29.57
N ASP A 402 -14.58 -4.29 29.49
CA ASP A 402 -15.99 -4.49 29.85
C ASP A 402 -16.76 -5.08 28.67
N LYS A 403 -17.04 -6.39 28.76
CA LYS A 403 -17.77 -7.15 27.74
C LYS A 403 -19.18 -6.62 27.50
N ALA A 404 -19.85 -6.07 28.52
CA ALA A 404 -21.20 -5.53 28.37
C ALA A 404 -21.20 -4.22 27.56
N VAL A 405 -20.21 -3.35 27.81
CA VAL A 405 -20.02 -2.11 27.03
C VAL A 405 -19.70 -2.44 25.57
N LEU A 406 -18.76 -3.37 25.34
CA LEU A 406 -18.38 -3.81 24.00
C LEU A 406 -19.57 -4.44 23.26
N SER A 407 -20.28 -5.35 23.91
CA SER A 407 -21.48 -5.97 23.36
C SER A 407 -22.55 -4.92 23.03
N LYS A 408 -22.82 -3.96 23.91
CA LYS A 408 -23.83 -2.92 23.64
C LYS A 408 -23.44 -2.03 22.46
N SER A 409 -22.16 -1.73 22.28
CA SER A 409 -21.68 -0.91 21.16
C SER A 409 -22.02 -1.52 19.80
N LEU A 410 -22.10 -2.86 19.71
CA LEU A 410 -22.39 -3.59 18.48
C LEU A 410 -23.86 -3.49 18.03
N ASP A 411 -24.77 -2.90 18.82
CA ASP A 411 -26.19 -2.77 18.43
C ASP A 411 -26.45 -1.69 17.38
N SER A 412 -25.55 -0.71 17.24
CA SER A 412 -25.81 0.53 16.51
C SER A 412 -24.95 0.68 15.25
N PHE A 413 -25.02 -0.29 14.34
CA PHE A 413 -24.44 -0.13 13.00
C PHE A 413 -25.24 -0.87 11.93
N ASP A 414 -25.29 -0.27 10.77
CA ASP A 414 -25.83 -0.82 9.53
C ASP A 414 -24.67 -0.99 8.54
N ALA A 415 -24.86 -1.79 7.49
CA ALA A 415 -23.89 -1.89 6.40
C ALA A 415 -24.35 -1.15 5.16
N GLY A 416 -23.38 -0.86 4.31
CA GLY A 416 -23.57 -0.12 3.09
C GLY A 416 -22.30 0.60 2.67
N GLY A 417 -22.30 1.12 1.46
CA GLY A 417 -21.15 1.81 0.90
C GLY A 417 -20.10 0.85 0.34
N SER A 418 -18.90 1.39 0.15
CA SER A 418 -17.77 0.69 -0.47
C SER A 418 -16.85 0.04 0.58
N THR A 419 -15.70 -0.51 0.18
CA THR A 419 -14.78 -1.28 1.05
C THR A 419 -13.39 -0.64 1.08
N ALA A 420 -13.11 0.20 2.08
CA ALA A 420 -11.83 0.89 2.32
C ALA A 420 -11.00 0.16 3.40
N TYR A 421 -10.68 -1.09 3.14
CA TYR A 421 -10.04 -1.99 4.09
C TYR A 421 -8.58 -1.60 4.38
N TYR A 422 -7.79 -1.24 3.37
CA TYR A 422 -6.40 -0.84 3.59
C TYR A 422 -6.31 0.47 4.38
N ASP A 423 -7.18 1.45 4.10
CA ASP A 423 -7.30 2.68 4.90
C ASP A 423 -7.66 2.36 6.36
N ALA A 424 -8.52 1.35 6.59
CA ALA A 424 -8.88 0.89 7.93
C ALA A 424 -7.69 0.26 8.68
N LEU A 425 -6.92 -0.60 8.02
CA LEU A 425 -5.69 -1.15 8.61
C LEU A 425 -4.67 -0.06 8.89
N GLY A 426 -4.43 0.85 7.93
CA GLY A 426 -3.51 1.98 8.09
C GLY A 426 -3.92 2.88 9.27
N PHE A 427 -5.21 3.18 9.40
CA PHE A 427 -5.76 3.92 10.54
C PHE A 427 -5.51 3.19 11.87
N VAL A 428 -5.83 1.89 11.95
CA VAL A 428 -5.63 1.13 13.19
C VAL A 428 -4.16 1.08 13.60
N LEU A 429 -3.25 0.88 12.64
CA LEU A 429 -1.82 0.77 12.90
C LEU A 429 -1.18 2.11 13.31
N SER A 430 -1.57 3.21 12.65
CA SER A 430 -0.92 4.52 12.82
C SER A 430 -1.58 5.45 13.84
N ASP A 431 -2.86 5.23 14.16
CA ASP A 431 -3.65 6.05 15.11
C ASP A 431 -4.04 5.22 16.33
N THR A 432 -4.92 4.22 16.17
CA THR A 432 -5.49 3.44 17.29
C THR A 432 -4.43 2.73 18.14
N LEU A 433 -3.40 2.16 17.51
CA LEU A 433 -2.33 1.42 18.18
C LEU A 433 -1.09 2.28 18.49
N GLN A 434 -1.07 3.55 18.10
CA GLN A 434 0.14 4.39 18.18
C GLN A 434 0.69 4.51 19.62
N GLN A 435 -0.20 4.71 20.59
CA GLN A 435 0.15 4.84 22.00
C GLN A 435 0.47 3.50 22.68
N LEU A 436 0.21 2.38 22.00
CA LEU A 436 0.42 1.02 22.48
C LEU A 436 1.63 0.35 21.80
N ARG A 437 2.50 1.13 21.13
CA ARG A 437 3.73 0.62 20.54
C ARG A 437 4.60 -0.05 21.61
N GLY A 438 4.95 -1.31 21.37
CA GLY A 438 5.70 -2.15 22.31
C GLY A 438 4.83 -2.93 23.31
N ASP A 439 3.53 -2.67 23.38
CA ASP A 439 2.58 -3.57 24.04
C ASP A 439 2.23 -4.74 23.11
N ARG A 440 1.62 -5.79 23.68
CA ARG A 440 1.09 -6.90 22.91
C ARG A 440 -0.21 -6.46 22.23
N THR A 441 -0.11 -6.18 20.94
CA THR A 441 -1.24 -5.74 20.13
C THR A 441 -1.59 -6.77 19.06
N ALA A 442 -2.88 -6.93 18.79
CA ALA A 442 -3.38 -7.77 17.72
C ALA A 442 -4.53 -7.08 16.98
N ILE A 443 -4.63 -7.34 15.68
CA ILE A 443 -5.73 -6.90 14.82
C ILE A 443 -6.45 -8.15 14.35
N VAL A 444 -7.75 -8.27 14.63
CA VAL A 444 -8.61 -9.32 14.09
C VAL A 444 -9.52 -8.67 13.06
N ALA A 445 -9.32 -9.00 11.78
CA ALA A 445 -10.05 -8.37 10.68
C ALA A 445 -11.08 -9.34 10.11
N LEU A 446 -12.37 -9.01 10.22
CA LEU A 446 -13.47 -9.77 9.62
C LEU A 446 -13.99 -9.02 8.39
N THR A 447 -13.72 -9.55 7.19
CA THR A 447 -14.00 -8.91 5.88
C THR A 447 -14.11 -9.96 4.78
N ASP A 448 -14.58 -9.60 3.59
CA ASP A 448 -14.39 -10.42 2.38
C ASP A 448 -13.04 -10.15 1.68
N GLY A 449 -12.34 -9.09 2.11
CA GLY A 449 -10.97 -8.74 1.71
C GLY A 449 -10.87 -8.02 0.36
N ASP A 450 -11.98 -7.65 -0.27
CA ASP A 450 -11.99 -7.06 -1.61
C ASP A 450 -12.01 -5.52 -1.57
N ASP A 451 -10.87 -4.94 -1.20
CA ASP A 451 -10.72 -3.48 -1.14
C ASP A 451 -11.03 -2.83 -2.50
N ASN A 452 -11.91 -1.84 -2.50
CA ASN A 452 -12.30 -1.09 -3.70
C ASN A 452 -12.34 0.43 -3.46
N ARG A 453 -12.03 0.86 -2.24
CA ARG A 453 -12.22 2.24 -1.80
C ARG A 453 -11.05 2.79 -0.98
N SER A 454 -9.91 2.12 -0.82
CA SER A 454 -8.80 2.74 -0.07
C SER A 454 -8.02 3.78 -0.89
N PHE A 455 -7.49 4.81 -0.20
CA PHE A 455 -6.44 5.68 -0.73
C PHE A 455 -5.10 4.94 -0.72
N LEU A 456 -4.87 4.16 0.35
CA LEU A 456 -3.65 3.38 0.51
C LEU A 456 -3.60 2.22 -0.49
N PRO A 457 -2.48 1.98 -1.17
CA PRO A 457 -2.20 0.72 -1.84
C PRO A 457 -1.79 -0.35 -0.83
N PHE A 458 -2.00 -1.63 -1.15
CA PHE A 458 -1.77 -2.73 -0.22
C PHE A 458 -0.32 -2.77 0.34
N GLU A 459 0.68 -2.60 -0.53
CA GLU A 459 2.10 -2.65 -0.14
C GLU A 459 2.51 -1.53 0.82
N SER A 460 1.77 -0.41 0.86
CA SER A 460 2.11 0.73 1.75
C SER A 460 1.97 0.38 3.24
N LEU A 461 1.18 -0.64 3.57
CA LEU A 461 0.96 -1.06 4.96
C LEU A 461 2.18 -1.77 5.58
N PHE A 462 3.08 -2.33 4.78
CA PHE A 462 4.07 -3.29 5.26
C PHE A 462 5.04 -2.71 6.28
N ASN A 463 5.55 -1.50 6.04
CA ASN A 463 6.46 -0.83 6.98
C ASN A 463 5.75 -0.52 8.30
N THR A 464 4.53 0.01 8.24
CA THR A 464 3.76 0.35 9.45
C THR A 464 3.37 -0.91 10.24
N ILE A 465 3.09 -2.04 9.58
CA ILE A 465 2.84 -3.34 10.24
C ILE A 465 4.08 -3.80 11.01
N ASP A 466 5.26 -3.72 10.39
CA ASP A 466 6.51 -4.12 11.02
C ASP A 466 6.86 -3.21 12.21
N GLU A 467 6.76 -1.89 12.02
CA GLU A 467 7.02 -0.88 13.06
C GLU A 467 6.05 -0.96 14.25
N SER A 468 4.77 -1.29 14.00
CA SER A 468 3.78 -1.38 15.08
C SER A 468 3.97 -2.62 15.94
N GLY A 469 4.60 -3.67 15.39
CA GLY A 469 4.71 -4.99 16.03
C GLY A 469 3.36 -5.68 16.26
N ALA A 470 2.29 -5.23 15.59
CA ALA A 470 0.94 -5.74 15.79
C ALA A 470 0.72 -7.03 14.99
N ILE A 471 0.16 -8.06 15.62
CA ILE A 471 -0.15 -9.31 14.93
C ILE A 471 -1.51 -9.19 14.24
N ILE A 472 -1.58 -9.45 12.93
CA ILE A 472 -2.81 -9.38 12.14
C ILE A 472 -3.36 -10.79 11.89
N TYR A 473 -4.64 -10.98 12.19
CA TYR A 473 -5.42 -12.18 11.94
C TYR A 473 -6.56 -11.87 10.94
N PRO A 474 -6.32 -12.04 9.63
CA PRO A 474 -7.35 -11.83 8.62
C PRO A 474 -8.28 -13.04 8.56
N LEU A 475 -9.56 -12.81 8.84
CA LEU A 475 -10.66 -13.78 8.77
C LEU A 475 -11.50 -13.44 7.56
N TYR A 476 -11.15 -14.02 6.42
CA TYR A 476 -11.77 -13.68 5.15
C TYR A 476 -12.96 -14.58 4.88
N VAL A 477 -14.13 -13.97 4.77
CA VAL A 477 -15.40 -14.65 4.54
C VAL A 477 -15.87 -14.36 3.11
N PRO A 478 -15.89 -15.35 2.20
CA PRO A 478 -16.38 -15.18 0.84
C PRO A 478 -17.80 -14.62 0.81
N SER A 479 -18.02 -13.62 -0.05
CA SER A 479 -19.31 -12.97 -0.25
C SER A 479 -20.41 -13.97 -0.68
N ALA A 480 -20.07 -15.11 -1.29
CA ALA A 480 -21.03 -16.18 -1.62
C ALA A 480 -21.51 -17.03 -0.43
N LEU A 481 -20.67 -17.24 0.59
CA LEU A 481 -21.09 -17.96 1.80
C LEU A 481 -22.01 -17.10 2.67
N ILE A 482 -21.70 -15.81 2.65
CA ILE A 482 -22.52 -14.72 3.10
C ILE A 482 -23.86 -14.84 2.32
N ALA A 483 -23.87 -14.73 0.99
CA ALA A 483 -25.07 -14.84 0.12
C ALA A 483 -25.97 -16.10 0.28
N ALA A 484 -25.45 -17.22 0.81
CA ALA A 484 -26.11 -18.54 0.82
C ALA A 484 -26.95 -18.87 2.08
N THR A 485 -27.33 -17.87 2.88
CA THR A 485 -28.08 -18.08 4.14
C THR A 485 -29.56 -18.42 3.87
N PRO A 486 -30.24 -19.27 4.69
CA PRO A 486 -31.44 -20.04 4.30
C PRO A 486 -32.76 -19.27 4.17
N GLN A 487 -32.73 -17.93 4.12
CA GLN A 487 -33.94 -17.13 3.90
C GLN A 487 -34.32 -16.99 2.42
N ASN A 488 -33.47 -17.43 1.50
CA ASN A 488 -33.78 -17.43 0.07
C ASN A 488 -34.11 -18.84 -0.41
N ASP A 489 -35.33 -19.00 -0.92
CA ASP A 489 -35.93 -20.24 -1.39
C ASP A 489 -34.98 -21.12 -2.21
N PHE A 490 -34.96 -22.42 -1.87
CA PHE A 490 -34.12 -23.47 -2.43
C PHE A 490 -34.33 -23.76 -3.94
N ASN A 491 -35.19 -23.01 -4.64
CA ASN A 491 -35.56 -23.26 -6.04
C ASN A 491 -35.21 -22.16 -7.05
N ALA A 492 -34.35 -21.21 -6.71
CA ALA A 492 -33.79 -20.28 -7.71
C ALA A 492 -32.64 -20.95 -8.48
N ALA A 493 -32.99 -21.54 -9.62
CA ALA A 493 -32.09 -21.95 -10.67
C ALA A 493 -31.04 -20.86 -10.97
N ILE A 494 -29.77 -21.25 -11.04
CA ILE A 494 -28.62 -20.56 -11.67
C ILE A 494 -28.85 -19.05 -11.87
N ASP A 495 -28.85 -18.29 -10.78
CA ASP A 495 -28.88 -16.83 -10.85
C ASP A 495 -27.49 -16.32 -11.29
N PRO A 496 -27.35 -15.56 -12.39
CA PRO A 496 -26.09 -14.93 -12.80
C PRO A 496 -25.48 -14.01 -11.73
N LEU A 497 -26.28 -13.54 -10.74
CA LEU A 497 -25.75 -12.87 -9.54
C LEU A 497 -24.93 -13.80 -8.65
N ARG A 498 -25.28 -15.09 -8.54
CA ARG A 498 -24.57 -16.05 -7.69
C ARG A 498 -23.13 -16.26 -8.18
N SER A 499 -22.90 -16.22 -9.48
CA SER A 499 -21.56 -16.25 -10.09
C SER A 499 -20.72 -15.00 -9.78
N ARG A 500 -21.35 -13.86 -9.44
CA ARG A 500 -20.66 -12.61 -9.08
C ARG A 500 -20.04 -12.67 -7.67
N TYR A 501 -20.63 -13.44 -6.76
CA TYR A 501 -20.20 -13.54 -5.36
C TYR A 501 -19.33 -14.77 -5.04
N ILE A 502 -19.18 -15.72 -5.98
CA ILE A 502 -18.55 -17.04 -5.74
C ILE A 502 -17.03 -17.01 -5.50
N ALA A 503 -16.34 -15.89 -5.64
CA ALA A 503 -14.90 -15.86 -5.45
C ALA A 503 -14.50 -14.87 -4.34
N LEU A 504 -13.92 -15.39 -3.26
CA LEU A 504 -12.72 -14.73 -2.72
C LEU A 504 -11.80 -14.52 -3.93
N THR A 505 -11.49 -13.28 -4.29
CA THR A 505 -10.54 -13.07 -5.39
C THR A 505 -9.23 -13.75 -4.98
N SER A 506 -8.55 -14.44 -5.90
CA SER A 506 -7.22 -15.02 -5.63
C SER A 506 -6.26 -13.96 -5.08
N LYS A 507 -6.51 -12.70 -5.45
CA LYS A 507 -5.91 -11.49 -4.89
C LYS A 507 -6.18 -11.34 -3.39
N ALA A 508 -7.44 -11.22 -2.94
CA ALA A 508 -7.77 -11.06 -1.52
C ALA A 508 -7.16 -12.18 -0.67
N GLN A 509 -7.24 -13.44 -1.10
CA GLN A 509 -6.60 -14.54 -0.36
C GLN A 509 -5.07 -14.40 -0.28
N GLY A 510 -4.43 -13.98 -1.38
CA GLY A 510 -3.00 -13.72 -1.41
C GLY A 510 -2.60 -12.59 -0.46
N GLU A 511 -3.37 -11.51 -0.43
CA GLU A 511 -3.17 -10.36 0.44
C GLU A 511 -3.40 -10.68 1.91
N GLY A 512 -4.47 -11.41 2.24
CA GLY A 512 -4.72 -11.88 3.61
C GLY A 512 -3.58 -12.78 4.11
N LYS A 513 -3.10 -13.72 3.29
CA LYS A 513 -1.90 -14.51 3.63
C LYS A 513 -0.69 -13.62 3.85
N ARG A 514 -0.48 -12.63 2.97
CA ARG A 514 0.67 -11.73 3.04
C ARG A 514 0.65 -10.86 4.30
N LEU A 515 -0.51 -10.34 4.71
CA LEU A 515 -0.68 -9.60 5.97
C LEU A 515 -0.29 -10.46 7.17
N ALA A 516 -0.82 -11.68 7.24
CA ALA A 516 -0.52 -12.63 8.29
C ALA A 516 0.97 -13.02 8.32
N GLU A 517 1.59 -13.23 7.15
CA GLU A 517 3.02 -13.53 7.05
C GLU A 517 3.90 -12.40 7.59
N ILE A 518 3.64 -11.16 7.16
CA ILE A 518 4.43 -9.98 7.56
C ILE A 518 4.27 -9.70 9.05
N SER A 519 3.05 -9.80 9.58
CA SER A 519 2.77 -9.52 11.00
C SER A 519 3.11 -10.68 11.94
N GLY A 520 3.52 -11.85 11.41
CA GLY A 520 3.65 -13.09 12.20
C GLY A 520 2.31 -13.70 12.67
N GLY A 521 1.20 -13.28 12.09
CA GLY A 521 -0.15 -13.79 12.37
C GLY A 521 -0.50 -15.03 11.56
N ILE A 522 -1.80 -15.35 11.50
CA ILE A 522 -2.32 -16.47 10.71
C ILE A 522 -3.54 -16.01 9.91
N TYR A 523 -3.55 -16.39 8.64
CA TYR A 523 -4.69 -16.21 7.74
C TYR A 523 -5.69 -17.35 7.91
N PHE A 524 -6.96 -17.00 8.13
CA PHE A 524 -8.06 -17.94 8.28
C PHE A 524 -8.99 -17.86 7.05
N PRO A 525 -8.87 -18.79 6.08
CA PRO A 525 -9.82 -18.88 4.98
C PRO A 525 -11.13 -19.49 5.48
N ILE A 526 -12.15 -18.65 5.69
CA ILE A 526 -13.45 -19.13 6.16
C ILE A 526 -14.21 -19.69 4.96
N THR A 527 -14.43 -21.00 4.94
CA THR A 527 -15.19 -21.67 3.87
C THR A 527 -16.62 -22.01 4.29
N ARG A 528 -16.92 -21.90 5.59
CA ARG A 528 -18.26 -22.03 6.17
C ARG A 528 -18.38 -21.12 7.38
N LEU A 529 -19.56 -20.52 7.60
CA LEU A 529 -19.79 -19.62 8.73
C LEU A 529 -19.55 -20.29 10.10
N SER A 530 -19.75 -21.60 10.20
CA SER A 530 -19.47 -22.40 11.40
C SER A 530 -17.98 -22.42 11.78
N GLU A 531 -17.07 -22.11 10.86
CA GLU A 531 -15.62 -22.11 11.10
C GLU A 531 -15.16 -20.86 11.84
N ILE A 532 -15.95 -19.77 11.84
CA ILE A 532 -15.58 -18.50 12.49
C ILE A 532 -15.37 -18.69 13.99
N GLN A 533 -16.27 -19.41 14.68
CA GLN A 533 -16.12 -19.64 16.12
C GLN A 533 -14.84 -20.42 16.44
N LYS A 534 -14.51 -21.40 15.61
CA LYS A 534 -13.26 -22.17 15.75
C LYS A 534 -12.05 -21.26 15.54
N ALA A 535 -12.07 -20.42 14.49
CA ALA A 535 -11.00 -19.47 14.21
C ALA A 535 -10.78 -18.51 15.38
N TYR A 536 -11.83 -17.96 15.98
CA TYR A 536 -11.70 -17.11 17.17
C TYR A 536 -11.05 -17.82 18.36
N ASN A 537 -11.47 -19.06 18.65
CA ASN A 537 -10.85 -19.85 19.71
C ASN A 537 -9.36 -20.13 19.42
N ASP A 538 -9.03 -20.44 18.17
CA ASP A 538 -7.66 -20.68 17.72
C ASP A 538 -6.80 -19.39 17.84
N ILE A 539 -7.35 -18.23 17.47
CA ILE A 539 -6.69 -16.92 17.62
C ILE A 539 -6.39 -16.61 19.09
N VAL A 540 -7.38 -16.74 19.97
CA VAL A 540 -7.20 -16.51 21.42
C VAL A 540 -6.14 -17.46 21.98
N SER A 541 -6.17 -18.74 21.61
CA SER A 541 -5.16 -19.72 22.00
C SER A 541 -3.75 -19.32 21.53
N GLN A 542 -3.60 -18.91 20.26
CA GLN A 542 -2.32 -18.46 19.72
C GLN A 542 -1.79 -17.20 20.39
N MET A 543 -2.68 -16.26 20.70
CA MET A 543 -2.36 -15.07 21.45
C MET A 543 -1.91 -15.39 22.88
N ARG A 544 -2.24 -16.56 23.44
CA ARG A 544 -1.83 -16.96 24.80
C ARG A 544 -0.52 -17.75 24.85
N THR A 545 -0.13 -18.43 23.78
CA THR A 545 1.09 -19.27 23.76
C THR A 545 2.35 -18.51 23.37
N ALA A 546 2.60 -17.38 24.02
CA ALA A 546 3.89 -16.70 23.95
C ALA A 546 4.73 -17.07 25.18
N TYR A 547 6.02 -17.31 24.97
CA TYR A 547 6.99 -17.63 26.01
C TYR A 547 8.04 -16.55 26.08
N ARG A 548 8.32 -16.07 27.29
CA ARG A 548 9.51 -15.28 27.58
C ARG A 548 10.64 -16.24 27.90
N ILE A 549 11.68 -16.23 27.08
CA ILE A 549 12.92 -16.97 27.30
C ILE A 549 13.96 -15.97 27.79
N THR A 550 14.44 -16.17 29.01
CA THR A 550 15.56 -15.40 29.58
C THR A 550 16.81 -16.27 29.51
N TYR A 551 17.90 -15.72 29.00
CA TYR A 551 19.16 -16.41 28.84
C TYR A 551 20.34 -15.51 29.25
N ARG A 552 21.47 -16.14 29.59
CA ARG A 552 22.69 -15.43 29.95
C ARG A 552 23.40 -14.90 28.70
N THR A 553 23.70 -13.61 28.66
CA THR A 553 24.50 -12.97 27.61
C THR A 553 25.86 -12.54 28.16
N GLU A 554 26.87 -12.50 27.29
CA GLU A 554 28.25 -12.11 27.64
C GLU A 554 28.69 -10.81 26.93
N GLY A 555 27.79 -10.12 26.22
CA GLY A 555 28.15 -8.96 25.40
C GLY A 555 27.34 -7.69 25.71
N ASP A 556 28.06 -6.62 26.03
CA ASP A 556 27.55 -5.23 26.14
C ASP A 556 27.40 -4.52 24.76
N GLY A 557 27.50 -5.27 23.65
CA GLY A 557 27.43 -4.74 22.28
C GLY A 557 26.00 -4.61 21.73
N PRO A 558 25.83 -3.90 20.58
CA PRO A 558 24.54 -3.70 19.91
C PRO A 558 23.85 -5.03 19.57
N ALA A 559 22.52 -5.01 19.52
CA ALA A 559 21.62 -6.16 19.47
C ALA A 559 22.16 -7.36 18.64
N PRO A 560 22.66 -8.43 19.30
CA PRO A 560 23.28 -9.53 18.58
C PRO A 560 22.26 -10.40 17.87
N ARG A 561 22.72 -11.17 16.88
CA ARG A 561 21.86 -12.12 16.16
C ARG A 561 21.52 -13.28 17.08
N VAL A 562 20.30 -13.26 17.60
CA VAL A 562 19.73 -14.35 18.40
C VAL A 562 18.98 -15.32 17.50
N ARG A 563 19.25 -16.62 17.63
CA ARG A 563 18.47 -17.70 17.03
C ARG A 563 17.99 -18.63 18.13
N ILE A 564 16.72 -18.97 18.06
CA ILE A 564 16.05 -19.85 19.02
C ILE A 564 15.46 -21.03 18.27
N ARG A 565 15.71 -22.22 18.78
CA ARG A 565 15.14 -23.46 18.26
C ARG A 565 14.33 -24.13 19.36
N VAL A 566 13.32 -24.89 18.95
CA VAL A 566 12.53 -25.75 19.84
C VAL A 566 12.95 -27.20 19.59
N ALA A 567 13.29 -27.92 20.66
CA ALA A 567 13.71 -29.33 20.65
C ALA A 567 12.51 -30.30 20.57
N ARG A 568 11.47 -29.92 19.81
CA ARG A 568 10.26 -30.70 19.60
C ARG A 568 10.14 -31.03 18.10
N PRO A 569 9.94 -32.30 17.72
CA PRO A 569 9.70 -32.65 16.33
C PRO A 569 8.49 -31.88 15.79
N ASN A 570 8.60 -31.35 14.57
CA ASN A 570 7.52 -30.65 13.88
C ASN A 570 7.03 -29.35 14.54
N ALA A 571 7.81 -28.78 15.46
CA ALA A 571 7.55 -27.49 16.06
C ALA A 571 8.49 -26.40 15.51
N PHE A 572 7.98 -25.18 15.39
CA PHE A 572 8.68 -24.02 14.84
C PHE A 572 8.57 -22.84 15.80
N VAL A 573 9.66 -22.07 15.90
CA VAL A 573 9.74 -20.88 16.74
C VAL A 573 9.59 -19.64 15.87
N GLN A 574 8.69 -18.73 16.27
CA GLN A 574 8.56 -17.39 15.71
C GLN A 574 8.96 -16.37 16.78
N LEU A 575 9.89 -15.48 16.46
CA LEU A 575 10.28 -14.37 17.33
C LEU A 575 9.26 -13.25 17.20
N PHE A 576 8.88 -12.62 18.30
CA PHE A 576 8.16 -11.34 18.22
C PHE A 576 9.15 -10.24 17.81
N PRO A 577 8.80 -9.36 16.86
CA PRO A 577 9.62 -8.19 16.56
C PRO A 577 9.84 -7.41 17.86
N GLN A 578 11.10 -7.24 18.26
CA GLN A 578 11.46 -6.36 19.37
C GLN A 578 11.54 -4.97 18.75
N ALA A 579 10.66 -4.05 19.15
CA ALA A 579 10.87 -2.64 18.85
C ALA A 579 12.24 -2.24 19.44
N GLU A 580 13.20 -1.88 18.58
CA GLU A 580 14.43 -1.25 19.04
C GLU A 580 14.03 0.04 19.78
N ARG A 581 14.31 0.10 21.08
CA ARG A 581 13.96 1.23 21.96
C ARG A 581 15.05 2.28 22.01
#